data_AF-A0A3A1V183-F1
#
_entry.id   AF-A0A3A1V183-F1
#
_cell.length_a   1.000
_cell.length_b   1.000
_cell.length_c   1.000
_cell.angle_alpha   90.00
_cell.angle_beta   90.00
_cell.angle_gamma   90.00
#
_symmetry.space_group_name_H-M   'P 1'
#
loop_
_entity.id
_entity.type
_entity.pdbx_description
1 polymer ?
#
loop_
_entity_poly.entity_id
_entity_poly.type
_entity_poly.pdbx_seq_one_letter_code
_entity_poly.pdbx_strand_id
1 'polypeptide(L)' 'MMHLECECGNSTNFFATGDRDEQGREYIELEDDDRFSFVIGEDSVVFKCGFCGYRYRLKSYE' A
#
# COMPACT_ATOMS: atom_id res chain seq x y z
N MET A 1 -11.69 -6.69 -5.39
CA MET A 1 -10.65 -5.73 -5.83
C MET A 1 -10.37 -4.82 -4.66
N MET A 2 -9.12 -4.74 -4.19
CA MET A 2 -8.74 -3.88 -3.07
C MET A 2 -8.34 -2.51 -3.62
N HIS A 3 -8.80 -1.43 -2.99
CA HIS A 3 -8.50 -0.05 -3.39
C HIS A 3 -8.00 0.74 -2.19
N LEU A 4 -7.13 1.72 -2.45
CA LEU A 4 -6.68 2.71 -1.49
C LEU A 4 -7.19 4.07 -1.93
N GLU A 5 -7.94 4.74 -1.07
CA GLU A 5 -8.44 6.09 -1.31
C GLU A 5 -7.89 7.05 -0.25
N CYS A 6 -7.38 8.18 -0.73
CA CYS A 6 -6.92 9.29 0.09
C CYS A 6 -8.03 10.30 0.33
N GLU A 7 -8.01 10.97 1.48
CA GLU A 7 -8.94 12.06 1.83
C GLU A 7 -8.99 13.21 0.80
N CYS A 8 -7.94 13.39 -0.02
CA CYS A 8 -7.91 14.41 -1.06
C CYS A 8 -8.54 13.96 -2.40
N GLY A 9 -9.16 12.77 -2.43
CA GLY A 9 -9.74 12.17 -3.63
C GLY A 9 -8.75 11.44 -4.55
N ASN A 10 -7.46 11.33 -4.16
CA ASN A 10 -6.51 10.48 -4.87
C ASN A 10 -6.78 9.02 -4.54
N SER A 11 -6.86 8.15 -5.55
CA SER A 11 -7.15 6.73 -5.35
C SER A 11 -6.25 5.85 -6.22
N THR A 12 -6.03 4.62 -5.80
CA THR A 12 -5.29 3.63 -6.60
C THR A 12 -5.83 2.23 -6.29
N ASN A 13 -5.61 1.28 -7.19
CA ASN A 13 -5.99 -0.11 -6.98
C ASN A 13 -4.76 -0.95 -6.67
N PHE A 14 -5.00 -2.03 -5.94
CA PHE A 14 -4.04 -3.10 -5.79
C PHE A 14 -4.37 -4.22 -6.76
N PHE A 15 -3.34 -4.77 -7.39
CA PHE A 15 -3.43 -6.01 -8.17
C PHE A 15 -2.62 -7.12 -7.49
N ALA A 16 -3.13 -8.35 -7.60
CA ALA A 16 -2.40 -9.53 -7.17
C ALA A 16 -1.36 -9.89 -8.24
N THR A 17 -0.10 -10.10 -7.84
CA THR A 17 0.95 -10.51 -8.78
C THR A 17 0.82 -11.97 -9.20
N GLY A 18 0.09 -12.77 -8.42
CA GLY A 18 0.00 -14.22 -8.57
C GLY A 18 1.13 -14.99 -7.85
N ASP A 19 2.13 -14.27 -7.32
CA ASP A 19 3.17 -14.84 -6.47
C ASP A 19 2.66 -14.99 -5.03
N ARG A 20 3.11 -16.07 -4.38
CA ARG A 20 2.79 -16.37 -2.98
C ARG A 20 4.04 -16.66 -2.18
N ASP A 21 4.01 -16.30 -0.91
CA ASP A 21 5.07 -16.65 0.03
C ASP A 21 4.90 -18.07 0.61
N GLU A 22 5.85 -18.47 1.47
CA GLU A 22 5.88 -19.79 2.12
C GLU A 22 4.67 -20.05 3.03
N GLN A 23 3.92 -19.01 3.40
CA GLN A 23 2.71 -19.08 4.23
C GLN A 23 1.43 -18.97 3.38
N GLY A 24 1.55 -18.91 2.05
CA GLY A 24 0.43 -18.81 1.12
C GLY A 24 -0.17 -17.41 1.00
N ARG A 25 0.50 -16.37 1.52
CA ARG A 25 0.09 -14.97 1.36
C ARG A 25 0.45 -14.49 -0.04
N GLU A 26 -0.49 -13.84 -0.70
CA GLU A 26 -0.30 -13.33 -2.06
C GLU A 26 0.32 -11.94 -2.05
N TYR A 27 1.32 -11.73 -2.91
CA TYR A 27 1.91 -10.41 -3.09
C TYR A 27 0.95 -9.52 -3.87
N ILE A 28 0.75 -8.30 -3.36
CA ILE A 28 -0.05 -7.27 -4.00
C ILE A 28 0.81 -6.06 -4.34
N GLU A 29 0.57 -5.47 -5.49
CA GLU A 29 1.27 -4.28 -5.99
C GLU A 29 0.27 -3.17 -6.33
N LEU A 30 0.76 -1.93 -6.34
CA LEU A 30 -0.01 -0.77 -6.75
C LEU A 30 -0.03 -0.65 -8.27
N GLU A 31 -1.19 -0.42 -8.87
CA GLU A 31 -1.29 -0.21 -10.33
C GLU A 31 -0.57 1.08 -10.80
N ASP A 32 -0.43 2.06 -9.91
CA ASP A 32 0.15 3.37 -10.20
C ASP A 32 1.00 3.84 -9.00
N ASP A 33 2.32 3.65 -9.11
CA ASP A 33 3.32 3.94 -8.08
C ASP A 33 3.57 5.45 -7.86
N ASP A 34 3.19 6.31 -8.82
CA ASP A 34 3.30 7.77 -8.66
C ASP A 34 2.25 8.34 -7.69
N ARG A 35 1.14 7.61 -7.48
CA ARG A 35 0.04 8.05 -6.60
C ARG A 35 0.36 7.91 -5.13
N PHE A 36 1.08 6.87 -4.75
CA PHE A 36 1.44 6.58 -3.36
C PHE A 36 2.85 6.02 -3.26
N SER A 37 3.64 6.58 -2.34
CA SER A 37 4.94 6.04 -1.96
C SER A 37 4.83 5.27 -0.65
N PHE A 38 5.67 4.25 -0.47
CA PHE A 38 5.70 3.43 0.74
C PHE A 38 7.10 3.44 1.40
N VAL A 39 7.11 3.48 2.73
CA VAL A 39 8.32 3.39 3.55
C VAL A 39 8.12 2.25 4.54
N ILE A 40 9.04 1.29 4.52
CA ILE A 40 9.05 0.15 5.44
C ILE A 40 9.97 0.48 6.62
N GLY A 41 9.42 0.44 7.83
CA GLY A 41 10.16 0.47 9.08
C GLY A 41 10.08 -0.86 9.82
N GLU A 42 10.72 -0.96 10.99
CA GLU A 42 10.81 -2.19 11.79
C GLU A 42 9.44 -2.80 12.12
N ASP A 43 8.51 -1.98 12.63
CA ASP A 43 7.17 -2.44 13.07
C ASP A 43 6.01 -1.83 12.26
N SER A 44 6.32 -1.14 11.16
CA SER A 44 5.25 -0.44 10.42
C SER A 44 5.59 -0.17 8.98
N VAL A 45 4.54 -0.09 8.17
CA VAL A 45 4.59 0.43 6.80
C VAL A 45 3.84 1.75 6.75
N VAL A 46 4.47 2.77 6.18
CA VAL A 46 3.86 4.09 5.99
C VAL A 46 3.61 4.32 4.49
N PHE A 47 2.35 4.55 4.13
CA PHE A 47 1.95 5.00 2.80
C PHE A 47 1.81 6.52 2.81
N LYS A 48 2.38 7.19 1.83
CA LYS A 48 2.27 8.64 1.66
C LYS A 48 1.65 8.94 0.30
N CYS A 49 0.54 9.67 0.30
CA CYS A 49 -0.08 10.18 -0.92
C CYS A 49 0.88 11.16 -1.64
N GLY A 50 1.11 10.94 -2.93
CA GLY A 50 1.98 11.79 -3.76
C GLY A 50 1.42 13.21 -3.95
N PHE A 51 0.09 13.37 -3.91
CA PHE A 51 -0.58 14.65 -4.18
C PHE A 51 -0.66 15.57 -2.96
N CYS A 52 -1.27 15.10 -1.87
CA CYS A 52 -1.49 15.92 -0.68
C CYS A 52 -0.48 15.65 0.45
N GLY A 53 0.35 14.61 0.33
CA GLY A 53 1.36 14.25 1.33
C GLY A 53 0.81 13.58 2.58
N TYR A 54 -0.51 13.31 2.65
CA TYR A 54 -1.13 12.60 3.78
C TYR A 54 -0.53 11.21 3.96
N ARG A 55 -0.47 10.73 5.21
CA ARG A 55 0.24 9.50 5.58
C ARG A 55 -0.67 8.53 6.31
N TYR A 56 -0.70 7.29 5.81
CA TYR A 56 -1.35 6.15 6.44
C TYR A 56 -0.28 5.25 7.04
N ARG A 57 -0.43 4.85 8.31
CA ARG A 57 0.51 3.93 8.96
C ARG A 57 -0.20 2.61 9.27
N LEU A 58 0.27 1.54 8.65
CA LEU A 58 -0.07 0.17 9.03
C LEU A 58 0.97 -0.30 10.03
N LYS A 59 0.53 -0.74 11.21
CA LYS A 59 1.41 -1.44 12.15
C LYS A 59 1.46 -2.92 11.78
N SER A 60 2.61 -3.57 11.96
CA SER A 60 2.62 -5.03 12.03
C SER A 60 1.77 -5.44 13.23
N TYR A 61 1.00 -6.52 13.06
CA TYR A 61 0.41 -7.22 14.20
C TYR A 61 1.41 -8.31 14.61
N GLU A 62 1.73 -8.35 15.91
CA GLU A 62 2.52 -9.42 16.54
C GLU A 62 1.75 -10.73 16.60
#